data_AF-A0A818Z6G7-F1
#
_entry.id   AF-A0A818Z6G7-F1
#
_cell.length_a   1.000
_cell.length_b   1.000
_cell.length_c   1.000
_cell.angle_alpha   90.00
_cell.angle_beta   90.00
_cell.angle_gamma   90.00
#
_symmetry.space_group_name_H-M   'P 1'
#
loop_
_entity.id
_entity.type
_entity.pdbx_description
1 polymer ?
#
loop_
_entity_poly.entity_id
_entity_poly.type
_entity_poly.pdbx_seq_one_letter_code
_entity_poly.pdbx_strand_id
1 'polypeptide(L)' 'MVGVDVKGVLVCDKSGLILTSKDISISPGPVACLAELAATLSGRRTTVCLEHNENQVLIHQTDKAVVAVYTNNAA' A
#
# COMPACT_ATOMS: atom_id res chain seq x y z
N MET A 1 -17.74 -11.89 12.81
CA MET A 1 -16.86 -10.78 12.38
C MET A 1 -15.67 -11.42 11.71
N VAL A 2 -15.51 -11.30 10.40
CA VAL A 2 -14.25 -11.71 9.76
C VAL A 2 -13.25 -10.60 10.08
N GLY A 3 -12.31 -10.88 10.99
CA GLY A 3 -11.27 -9.93 11.35
C GLY A 3 -10.29 -9.82 10.19
N VAL A 4 -10.07 -8.61 9.68
CA VAL A 4 -8.98 -8.36 8.73
C VAL A 4 -7.68 -8.46 9.50
N ASP A 5 -6.87 -9.48 9.20
CA ASP A 5 -5.57 -9.69 9.84
C ASP A 5 -4.50 -8.83 9.17
N VAL A 6 -4.26 -7.64 9.74
CA VAL A 6 -3.23 -6.71 9.29
C VAL A 6 -1.87 -7.19 9.77
N LYS A 7 -1.08 -7.70 8.82
CA LYS A 7 0.25 -8.25 9.06
C LYS A 7 1.35 -7.18 9.09
N GLY A 8 1.16 -6.07 8.39
CA GLY A 8 2.16 -5.01 8.33
C GLY A 8 1.67 -3.72 7.67
N VAL A 9 2.36 -2.61 7.95
CA VAL A 9 2.05 -1.30 7.39
C VAL A 9 3.33 -0.56 7.04
N LEU A 10 3.35 0.08 5.87
CA LEU A 10 4.41 0.98 5.43
C LEU A 10 3.78 2.34 5.09
N VAL A 11 4.41 3.40 5.56
CA VAL A 11 4.09 4.78 5.18
C VAL A 11 5.36 5.42 4.63
N CYS A 12 5.32 5.87 3.39
CA CYS A 12 6.40 6.60 2.75
C CYS A 12 5.89 7.89 2.12
N ASP A 13 6.79 8.79 1.77
CA ASP A 13 6.45 9.92 0.91
C ASP A 13 6.37 9.48 -0.57
N LYS A 14 6.08 10.43 -1.47
CA LYS A 14 5.98 10.16 -2.90
C LYS A 14 7.30 9.79 -3.58
N SER A 15 8.44 10.03 -2.92
CA SER A 15 9.77 9.62 -3.40
C SER A 15 10.16 8.22 -2.93
N GLY A 16 9.37 7.60 -2.05
CA GLY A 16 9.69 6.33 -1.42
C GLY A 16 10.57 6.46 -0.17
N LEU A 17 10.73 7.66 0.39
CA LEU A 17 11.36 7.83 1.70
C LEU A 17 10.42 7.29 2.78
N ILE A 18 10.91 6.37 3.61
CA ILE A 18 10.12 5.78 4.69
C ILE A 18 9.86 6.84 5.77
N LEU A 19 8.59 7.11 6.05
CA LEU A 19 8.16 7.94 7.18
C LEU A 19 7.95 7.09 8.43
N THR A 20 7.32 5.92 8.27
CA THR A 20 7.19 4.91 9.33
C THR A 20 6.87 3.54 8.74
N SER A 21 7.17 2.47 9.45
CA SER A 21 6.81 1.11 9.06
C SER A 21 6.65 0.21 10.28
N LYS A 22 5.83 -0.84 10.15
CA LYS A 22 5.63 -1.86 11.17
C LYS A 22 5.47 -3.22 10.49
N ASP A 23 6.23 -4.20 10.97
CA ASP A 23 6.10 -5.63 10.66
C ASP A 23 6.00 -5.94 9.15
N ILE A 24 6.76 -5.19 8.32
CA ILE A 24 6.68 -5.29 6.86
C ILE A 24 8.06 -5.17 6.19
N SER A 25 8.31 -6.04 5.21
CA SER A 25 9.52 -6.04 4.37
C SER A 25 9.21 -5.65 2.93
N ILE A 26 8.32 -4.67 2.72
CA ILE A 26 8.00 -4.16 1.38
C ILE A 26 8.94 -2.99 1.05
N SER A 27 9.51 -3.02 -0.15
CA SER A 27 10.33 -1.91 -0.64
C SER A 27 9.46 -0.68 -0.91
N PRO A 28 9.79 0.50 -0.35
CA PRO A 28 8.98 1.70 -0.49
C PRO A 28 9.03 2.31 -1.89
N GLY A 29 10.08 2.03 -2.68
CA GLY A 29 10.22 2.53 -4.05
C GLY A 29 9.12 2.02 -4.98
N PRO A 30 8.93 0.69 -5.12
CA PRO A 30 7.83 0.12 -5.87
C PRO A 30 6.45 0.59 -5.39
N VAL A 31 6.27 0.75 -4.07
CA VAL A 31 5.01 1.24 -3.49
C VAL A 31 4.68 2.66 -3.95
N ALA A 32 5.64 3.59 -3.85
CA ALA A 32 5.46 4.96 -4.30
C ALA A 32 5.23 5.03 -5.82
N CYS A 33 5.99 4.24 -6.60
CA CYS A 33 5.86 4.19 -8.05
C CYS A 33 4.48 3.69 -8.51
N LEU A 34 3.99 2.58 -7.92
CA LEU A 34 2.67 2.04 -8.24
C LEU A 34 1.54 3.02 -7.89
N ALA A 35 1.68 3.72 -6.77
CA ALA A 35 0.70 4.72 -6.34
C ALA A 35 0.62 5.90 -7.32
N GLU A 36 1.76 6.41 -7.78
CA GLU A 36 1.82 7.51 -8.74
C GLU A 36 1.31 7.09 -10.13
N LEU A 37 1.65 5.88 -10.58
CA LEU A 37 1.13 5.31 -11.83
C LEU A 37 -0.40 5.18 -11.79
N ALA A 38 -0.97 4.69 -10.69
CA ALA A 38 -2.41 4.55 -10.53
C ALA A 38 -3.13 5.90 -10.49
N ALA A 39 -2.55 6.89 -9.80
CA ALA A 39 -3.07 8.26 -9.79
C ALA A 39 -3.07 8.87 -11.21
N THR A 40 -2.00 8.63 -11.98
CA THR A 40 -1.87 9.09 -13.37
C THR A 40 -2.90 8.44 -14.28
N LEU A 41 -3.09 7.12 -14.19
CA LEU A 41 -4.01 6.37 -15.04
C LEU A 41 -5.49 6.70 -14.78
N SER A 42 -5.84 6.92 -13.52
CA SER A 42 -7.24 7.13 -13.13
C SER A 42 -7.66 8.62 -13.12
N GLY A 43 -6.68 9.54 -13.13
CA GLY A 43 -6.92 10.98 -12.94
C GLY A 43 -7.57 11.33 -11.60
N ARG A 44 -7.58 10.39 -10.64
CA ARG A 44 -8.24 10.47 -9.33
C ARG A 44 -7.42 9.71 -8.29
N ARG A 45 -7.71 9.91 -7.01
CA ARG A 45 -7.13 9.06 -5.96
C ARG A 45 -7.69 7.65 -6.08
N THR A 46 -6.82 6.68 -6.23
CA THR A 46 -7.17 5.27 -6.36
C THR A 46 -6.33 4.42 -5.42
N THR A 47 -6.85 3.24 -5.11
CA THR A 47 -6.15 2.22 -4.32
C THR A 47 -5.68 1.13 -5.28
N VAL A 48 -4.41 0.79 -5.21
CA VAL A 48 -3.85 -0.37 -5.91
C VAL A 48 -3.97 -1.57 -4.99
N CYS A 49 -4.55 -2.66 -5.48
CA CYS A 49 -4.59 -3.95 -4.80
C CYS A 49 -3.62 -4.91 -5.50
N LEU A 50 -2.65 -5.44 -4.76
CA LEU A 50 -1.79 -6.53 -5.21
C LEU A 50 -2.19 -7.80 -4.45
N GLU A 51 -2.78 -8.76 -5.13
CA GLU A 51 -3.27 -10.00 -4.52
C GLU A 51 -2.35 -11.17 -4.88
N HIS A 52 -2.00 -11.97 -3.87
CA HIS A 52 -1.25 -13.21 -4.07
C HIS A 52 -1.68 -14.27 -3.04
N ASN A 53 -2.39 -15.30 -3.51
CA ASN A 53 -3.03 -16.32 -2.69
C ASN A 53 -3.97 -15.64 -1.65
N GLU A 54 -3.80 -15.98 -0.37
CA GLU A 54 -4.52 -15.39 0.76
C GLU A 54 -3.89 -14.08 1.28
N ASN A 55 -2.91 -13.50 0.60
CA ASN A 55 -2.30 -12.24 1.03
C ASN A 55 -2.61 -11.13 0.04
N GLN A 56 -2.75 -9.91 0.54
CA GLN A 56 -2.91 -8.73 -0.30
C GLN A 56 -2.12 -7.54 0.26
N VAL A 57 -1.66 -6.69 -0.67
CA VAL A 57 -1.09 -5.37 -0.36
C VAL A 57 -2.02 -4.32 -0.93
N LEU A 58 -2.55 -3.46 -0.06
CA LEU A 58 -3.36 -2.31 -0.44
C LEU A 58 -2.50 -1.06 -0.40
N ILE A 59 -2.34 -0.37 -1.53
CA ILE A 59 -1.55 0.85 -1.63
C ILE A 59 -2.47 2.02 -1.94
N HIS A 60 -2.41 3.07 -1.13
CA HIS A 60 -3.23 4.27 -1.30
C HIS A 60 -2.38 5.54 -1.18
N GLN A 61 -2.57 6.46 -2.12
CA GLN A 61 -1.91 7.77 -2.13
C GLN A 61 -2.82 8.84 -1.53
N THR A 62 -2.32 9.52 -0.50
CA THR A 62 -2.89 10.74 0.06
C THR A 62 -2.13 11.97 -0.47
N ASP A 63 -2.53 13.18 -0.07
CA ASP A 63 -1.80 14.39 -0.44
C ASP A 63 -0.36 14.41 0.08
N LYS A 64 -0.12 13.78 1.24
CA LYS A 64 1.12 13.90 2.01
C LYS A 64 1.96 12.64 2.03
N ALA A 65 1.37 11.48 1.76
CA ALA A 65 2.03 10.19 1.92
C ALA A 65 1.39 9.11 1.05
N VAL A 66 2.15 8.05 0.81
CA VAL A 66 1.70 6.77 0.28
C VAL A 66 1.67 5.76 1.43
N VAL A 67 0.53 5.09 1.58
CA VAL A 67 0.31 4.08 2.62
C VAL A 67 0.15 2.73 1.95
N ALA A 68 0.93 1.74 2.37
CA ALA A 68 0.76 0.35 1.99
C ALA A 68 0.39 -0.49 3.23
N VAL A 69 -0.68 -1.27 3.12
CA VAL A 69 -1.14 -2.18 4.17
C VAL A 69 -1.03 -3.61 3.64
N TYR A 70 -0.27 -4.43 4.35
CA TYR A 70 -0.20 -5.86 4.10
C TYR A 70 -1.18 -6.59 5.02
N THR A 71 -2.11 -7.32 4.43
CA THR A 71 -3.15 -8.04 5.14
C THR A 71 -3.35 -9.41 4.52
N ASN A 72 -3.88 -10.34 5.30
CA ASN A 72 -4.51 -11.50 4.69
C ASN A 72 -5.79 -11.07 4.00
N ASN A 73 -6.05 -11.66 2.84
CA ASN A 73 -7.34 -11.61 2.20
C ASN A 73 -8.31 -12.42 3.06
N ALA A 74 -9.19 -11.71 3.74
CA ALA A 74 -10.32 -12.28 4.44
C ALA A 74 -11.38 -12.65 3.39
N ALA A 75 -11.21 -13.80 2.74
CA ALA A 75 -12.35 -14.48 2.14
C ALA A 75 -13.33 -14.92 3.24
#